data_AF-A0A534TWZ7-F1
#
_entry.id   AF-A0A534TWZ7-F1
#
_cell.length_a   1.000
_cell.length_b   1.000
_cell.length_c   1.000
_cell.angle_alpha   90.00
_cell.angle_beta   90.00
_cell.angle_gamma   90.00
#
_symmetry.space_group_name_H-M   'P 1'
#
loop_
_entity.id
_entity.type
_entity.pdbx_description
1 polymer ?
#
loop_
_entity_poly.entity_id
_entity_poly.type
_entity_poly.pdbx_seq_one_letter_code
_entity_poly.pdbx_strand_id
1 'polypeptide(L)'
;MARDFFHRDIELFIDHRFDWGRYLRLRGAEASVADEVETYKTILRTTGEICADIEAGAVEHWHDEVRLEDGRVVVPRHITAGYEKLRGAGLLCLTLASEYGGYGLPVLVNCAYLEMVA
;
A
#
# COMPACT_ATOMS: atom_id res chain seq x y z
N MET A 1 -2.34 21.95 0.93
CA MET A 1 -1.06 21.23 0.86
C MET A 1 -1.40 19.80 0.54
N ALA A 2 -0.74 19.17 -0.43
CA ALA A 2 -0.91 17.74 -0.67
C ALA A 2 -0.55 16.98 0.62
N ARG A 3 -1.37 16.01 1.01
CA ARG A 3 -1.08 15.19 2.17
C ARG A 3 0.16 14.35 1.87
N ASP A 4 1.12 14.36 2.80
CA ASP A 4 2.23 13.41 2.75
C ASP A 4 1.73 12.07 3.28
N PHE A 5 1.47 11.12 2.38
CA PHE A 5 0.93 9.81 2.74
C PHE A 5 1.97 8.94 3.44
N PHE A 6 3.20 8.86 2.91
CA PHE A 6 4.32 8.20 3.58
C PHE A 6 5.06 9.22 4.45
N HIS A 7 4.36 9.73 5.46
CA HIS A 7 4.90 10.76 6.33
C HIS A 7 6.01 10.25 7.25
N ARG A 8 6.78 11.20 7.78
CA ARG A 8 7.95 10.96 8.64
C ARG A 8 7.67 10.03 9.82
N ASP A 9 6.49 10.05 10.41
CA ASP A 9 6.17 9.16 11.54
C ASP A 9 6.09 7.68 11.12
N ILE A 10 5.53 7.36 9.95
CA ILE A 10 5.55 5.99 9.40
C ILE A 10 7.01 5.59 9.16
N GLU A 11 7.80 6.46 8.54
CA GLU A 11 9.20 6.19 8.26
C GLU A 11 10.00 5.91 9.54
N LEU A 12 9.85 6.75 10.58
CA LEU A 12 10.47 6.54 11.89
C LEU A 12 10.01 5.24 12.56
N PHE A 13 8.75 4.87 12.37
CA PHE A 13 8.19 3.63 12.90
C PHE A 13 8.87 2.42 12.25
N ILE A 14 8.99 2.44 10.92
CA ILE A 14 9.72 1.42 10.16
C ILE A 14 11.19 1.40 10.58
N ASP A 15 11.88 2.54 10.67
CA ASP A 15 13.31 2.56 10.96
C ASP A 15 13.67 2.13 12.40
N HIS A 16 12.81 2.40 13.38
CA HIS A 16 13.21 2.35 14.79
C HIS A 16 12.34 1.50 15.71
N ARG A 17 11.09 1.19 15.35
CA ARG A 17 10.17 0.49 16.27
C ARG A 17 10.16 -1.03 16.09
N PHE A 18 10.83 -1.53 15.05
CA PHE A 18 10.89 -2.96 14.76
C PHE A 18 12.29 -3.52 14.83
N ASP A 19 12.42 -4.64 15.51
CA ASP A 19 13.61 -5.47 15.45
C ASP A 19 13.56 -6.32 14.17
N TRP A 20 13.82 -5.68 13.03
CA TRP A 20 13.86 -6.33 11.71
C TRP A 20 14.90 -7.45 11.66
N GLY A 21 16.02 -7.28 12.35
CA GLY A 21 17.05 -8.32 12.44
C GLY A 21 16.49 -9.59 13.09
N ARG A 22 15.77 -9.47 14.20
CA ARG A 22 15.10 -10.62 14.82
C ARG A 22 14.01 -11.20 13.94
N TYR A 23 13.19 -10.36 13.32
CA TYR A 23 12.11 -10.80 12.43
C TYR A 23 12.65 -11.62 11.25
N LEU A 24 13.65 -11.10 10.53
CA LEU A 24 14.24 -11.77 9.35
C LEU A 24 14.95 -13.07 9.73
N ARG A 25 15.66 -13.10 10.88
CA ARG A 25 16.24 -14.34 11.42
C ARG A 25 15.18 -15.41 11.71
N LEU A 26 14.06 -15.03 12.33
CA LEU A 26 12.96 -15.98 12.62
C LEU A 26 12.28 -16.50 11.35
N ARG A 27 12.32 -15.73 10.27
CA ARG A 27 11.84 -16.12 8.94
C ARG A 27 12.85 -16.98 8.16
N GLY A 28 14.07 -17.17 8.68
CA GLY A 28 15.13 -17.88 7.97
C GLY A 28 15.65 -17.12 6.74
N ALA A 29 15.45 -15.80 6.68
CA ALA A 29 15.93 -14.99 5.57
C ALA A 29 17.44 -14.72 5.72
N GLU A 30 18.21 -14.94 4.66
CA GLU A 30 19.65 -14.63 4.59
C GLU A 30 19.93 -13.22 4.03
N ALA A 31 18.91 -12.37 3.93
CA ALA A 31 19.01 -11.04 3.36
C ALA A 31 19.63 -10.01 4.32
N SER A 32 20.24 -8.98 3.75
CA SER A 32 20.66 -7.78 4.48
C SER A 32 19.43 -7.10 5.08
N VAL A 33 19.46 -6.88 6.40
CA VAL A 33 18.38 -6.18 7.12
C VAL A 33 18.16 -4.79 6.54
N ALA A 34 19.24 -4.08 6.19
CA ALA A 34 19.15 -2.73 5.65
C ALA A 34 18.47 -2.71 4.28
N ASP A 35 18.79 -3.68 3.41
CA ASP A 35 18.25 -3.74 2.05
C ASP A 35 16.76 -4.11 2.06
N GLU A 36 16.36 -5.03 2.95
CA GLU A 36 14.96 -5.39 3.17
C GLU A 36 14.14 -4.20 3.67
N VAL A 37 14.64 -3.49 4.68
CA VAL A 37 13.96 -2.31 5.23
C VAL A 37 13.83 -1.22 4.18
N GLU A 38 14.86 -0.97 3.37
CA GLU A 38 14.79 0.01 2.30
C GLU A 38 13.82 -0.40 1.18
N THR A 39 13.71 -1.72 0.91
CA THR A 39 12.69 -2.25 0.01
C THR A 39 11.29 -1.98 0.55
N TYR A 40 11.04 -2.20 1.85
CA TYR A 40 9.75 -1.88 2.47
C TYR A 40 9.43 -0.38 2.36
N LYS A 41 10.41 0.49 2.63
CA LYS A 41 10.21 1.94 2.50
C LYS A 41 9.97 2.37 1.05
N THR A 42 10.61 1.73 0.08
CA THR A 42 10.35 2.00 -1.34
C THR A 42 8.91 1.65 -1.71
N ILE A 43 8.41 0.49 -1.28
CA ILE A 43 7.01 0.08 -1.48
C ILE A 43 6.04 1.08 -0.85
N LEU A 44 6.32 1.54 0.37
CA LEU A 44 5.48 2.51 1.08
C LEU A 44 5.53 3.90 0.42
N ARG A 45 6.69 4.35 -0.07
CA ARG A 45 6.82 5.58 -0.86
C ARG A 45 5.99 5.53 -2.14
N THR A 46 6.11 4.45 -2.91
CA THR A 46 5.29 4.24 -4.12
C THR A 46 3.79 4.19 -3.79
N THR A 47 3.42 3.58 -2.66
CA THR A 47 2.03 3.60 -2.18
C THR A 47 1.57 5.04 -1.94
N GLY A 48 2.38 5.84 -1.25
CA GLY A 48 2.06 7.24 -0.96
C GLY A 48 1.90 8.10 -2.22
N GLU A 49 2.77 7.90 -3.23
CA GLU A 49 2.66 8.56 -4.53
C GLU A 49 1.34 8.23 -5.23
N ILE A 50 0.93 6.95 -5.23
CA ILE A 50 -0.34 6.53 -5.80
C ILE A 50 -1.52 7.10 -5.02
N CYS A 51 -1.46 7.14 -3.68
CA CYS A 51 -2.53 7.70 -2.86
C CYS A 51 -2.70 9.20 -3.10
N ALA A 52 -1.62 9.95 -3.26
CA ALA A 52 -1.67 11.37 -3.62
C ALA A 52 -2.33 11.60 -4.98
N ASP A 53 -2.01 10.76 -5.97
CA ASP A 53 -2.59 10.81 -7.30
C ASP A 53 -4.08 10.39 -7.31
N ILE A 54 -4.48 9.46 -6.43
CA ILE A 54 -5.90 9.11 -6.21
C ILE A 54 -6.65 10.26 -5.54
N GLU A 55 -6.11 10.83 -4.46
CA GLU A 55 -6.73 11.93 -3.70
C GLU A 55 -7.00 13.15 -4.60
N ALA A 56 -6.05 13.49 -5.47
CA ALA A 56 -6.17 14.60 -6.41
C ALA A 56 -7.40 14.47 -7.33
N GLY A 57 -7.74 13.25 -7.76
CA GLY A 57 -8.92 12.98 -8.59
C GLY A 57 -10.19 12.67 -7.80
N ALA A 58 -10.10 12.26 -6.54
CA ALA A 58 -11.25 11.84 -5.74
C ALA A 58 -12.10 13.01 -5.25
N VAL A 59 -11.48 14.14 -4.90
CA VAL A 59 -12.18 15.31 -4.34
C VAL A 59 -13.21 15.88 -5.31
N GLU A 60 -12.92 15.94 -6.61
CA GLU A 60 -13.87 16.45 -7.60
C GLU A 60 -15.09 15.53 -7.77
N HIS A 61 -14.89 14.23 -7.55
CA HIS A 61 -15.88 13.18 -7.80
C HIS A 61 -16.48 12.58 -6.53
N TRP A 62 -16.29 13.22 -5.37
CA TRP A 62 -16.72 12.70 -4.06
C TRP A 62 -18.23 12.40 -3.99
N HIS A 63 -19.03 13.08 -4.81
CA HIS A 63 -20.49 12.97 -4.89
C HIS A 63 -20.97 11.92 -5.90
N ASP A 64 -20.05 11.29 -6.66
CA ASP A 64 -20.42 10.22 -7.57
C ASP A 64 -20.72 8.94 -6.79
N GLU A 65 -21.97 8.48 -6.89
CA GLU A 65 -22.45 7.32 -6.17
C GLU A 65 -22.44 6.04 -7.04
N VAL A 66 -22.35 4.90 -6.38
CA VAL A 66 -22.54 3.58 -7.00
C VAL A 66 -24.01 3.43 -7.43
N ARG A 67 -24.23 2.86 -8.63
CA ARG A 67 -25.58 2.64 -9.18
C ARG A 67 -25.85 1.17 -9.44
N LEU A 68 -27.12 0.79 -9.43
CA LEU A 68 -27.59 -0.52 -9.87
C LEU A 68 -28.28 -0.35 -11.23
N GLU A 69 -27.68 -0.89 -12.28
CA GLU A 69 -28.18 -0.82 -13.66
C GLU A 69 -28.30 -2.24 -14.20
N ASP A 70 -29.51 -2.65 -14.60
CA ASP A 70 -29.79 -3.99 -15.17
C ASP A 70 -29.25 -5.17 -14.31
N GLY A 71 -29.37 -5.03 -12.99
CA GLY A 71 -28.87 -6.04 -12.04
C GLY A 71 -27.35 -6.06 -11.86
N ARG A 72 -26.64 -5.05 -12.38
CA ARG A 72 -25.18 -4.89 -12.24
C ARG A 72 -24.83 -3.65 -11.44
N VAL A 73 -23.82 -3.78 -10.60
CA VAL A 73 -23.26 -2.66 -9.84
C VAL A 73 -22.32 -1.87 -10.75
N VAL A 74 -22.63 -0.59 -10.98
CA VAL A 74 -21.81 0.34 -11.74
C VAL A 74 -21.07 1.25 -10.76
N VAL A 75 -19.75 1.09 -10.72
CA VAL A 75 -18.86 1.84 -9.82
C VAL A 75 -18.39 3.12 -10.51
N PRO A 76 -18.30 4.26 -9.81
CA PRO A 76 -17.73 5.47 -10.37
C PRO A 76 -16.35 5.27 -10.99
N ARG A 77 -16.10 5.97 -12.10
CA ARG A 77 -14.86 5.82 -12.88
C ARG A 77 -13.61 6.16 -12.05
N HIS A 78 -13.69 7.16 -11.17
CA HIS A 78 -12.57 7.59 -10.34
C HIS A 78 -12.13 6.50 -9.35
N ILE A 79 -13.08 5.73 -8.78
CA ILE A 79 -12.79 4.58 -7.90
C ILE A 79 -12.11 3.46 -8.70
N THR A 80 -12.64 3.12 -9.87
CA THR A 80 -12.03 2.07 -10.73
C THR A 80 -10.62 2.47 -11.15
N ALA A 81 -10.40 3.74 -11.50
CA ALA A 81 -9.08 4.24 -11.88
C ALA A 81 -8.07 4.13 -10.73
N GLY A 82 -8.47 4.45 -9.49
CA GLY A 82 -7.60 4.28 -8.32
C GLY A 82 -7.24 2.82 -8.05
N TYR A 83 -8.23 1.92 -8.15
CA TYR A 83 -8.00 0.48 -8.04
C TYR A 83 -6.99 -0.02 -9.10
N GLU A 84 -7.15 0.40 -10.35
CA GLU A 84 -6.25 0.00 -11.44
C GLU A 84 -4.81 0.51 -11.25
N LYS A 85 -4.61 1.68 -10.62
CA LYS A 85 -3.27 2.18 -10.25
C LYS A 85 -2.62 1.26 -9.21
N LEU A 86 -3.33 0.93 -8.14
CA LEU A 86 -2.85 0.00 -7.10
C LEU A 86 -2.54 -1.38 -7.71
N ARG A 87 -3.43 -1.90 -8.55
CA ARG A 87 -3.25 -3.18 -9.26
C ARG A 87 -2.03 -3.16 -10.18
N GLY A 88 -1.87 -2.10 -10.98
CA GLY A 88 -0.76 -1.92 -11.91
C GLY A 88 0.59 -1.84 -11.22
N ALA A 89 0.64 -1.30 -10.00
CA ALA A 89 1.83 -1.25 -9.16
C ALA A 89 2.07 -2.54 -8.34
N GLY A 90 1.19 -3.55 -8.46
CA GLY A 90 1.28 -4.80 -7.70
C GLY A 90 0.81 -4.70 -6.25
N LEU A 91 0.25 -3.57 -5.81
CA LEU A 91 0.01 -3.29 -4.39
C LEU A 91 -1.26 -3.96 -3.80
N LEU A 92 -1.82 -4.98 -4.44
CA LEU A 92 -3.02 -5.67 -3.93
C LEU A 92 -2.72 -6.84 -2.98
N CYS A 93 -1.54 -7.46 -3.10
CA CYS A 93 -1.25 -8.77 -2.51
C CYS A 93 0.03 -8.77 -1.65
N LEU A 94 0.21 -7.75 -0.82
CA LEU A 94 1.45 -7.52 -0.05
C LEU A 94 1.77 -8.66 0.93
N THR A 95 0.77 -9.17 1.66
CA THR A 95 0.98 -10.19 2.71
C THR A 95 0.78 -11.63 2.22
N LEU A 96 0.17 -11.83 1.05
CA LEU A 96 -0.06 -13.17 0.51
C LEU A 96 1.27 -13.87 0.26
N ALA A 97 1.31 -15.17 0.51
CA ALA A 97 2.50 -15.96 0.23
C ALA A 97 2.84 -15.94 -1.27
N SER A 98 4.13 -16.00 -1.58
CA SER A 98 4.64 -15.96 -2.95
C SER A 98 4.16 -17.13 -3.81
N GLU A 99 3.87 -18.29 -3.21
CA GLU A 99 3.25 -19.43 -3.91
C GLU A 99 1.85 -19.12 -4.48
N TYR A 100 1.17 -18.09 -3.94
CA TYR A 100 -0.11 -17.59 -4.44
C TYR A 100 0.02 -16.26 -5.20
N GLY A 101 1.25 -15.84 -5.54
CA GLY A 101 1.52 -14.61 -6.29
C GLY A 101 1.58 -13.33 -5.44
N GLY A 102 1.69 -13.43 -4.11
CA GLY A 102 1.92 -12.28 -3.25
C GLY A 102 3.41 -12.02 -2.94
N TYR A 103 3.68 -11.02 -2.12
CA TYR A 103 5.05 -10.64 -1.73
C TYR A 103 5.50 -11.21 -0.39
N GLY A 104 4.60 -11.84 0.38
CA GLY A 104 4.89 -12.43 1.69
C GLY A 104 5.43 -11.42 2.72
N LEU A 105 5.11 -10.13 2.54
CA LEU A 105 5.60 -9.04 3.36
C LEU A 105 5.10 -9.14 4.80
N PRO A 106 5.83 -8.54 5.76
CA PRO A 106 5.37 -8.45 7.13
C PRO A 106 4.02 -7.74 7.20
N VAL A 107 3.09 -8.29 7.99
CA VAL A 107 1.78 -7.65 8.30
C VAL A 107 1.96 -6.22 8.79
N LEU A 108 3.09 -5.94 9.43
CA LEU A 108 3.43 -4.62 9.92
C LEU A 108 3.67 -3.58 8.82
N VAL A 109 4.34 -3.97 7.73
CA VAL A 109 4.46 -3.12 6.52
C VAL A 109 3.06 -2.91 5.92
N ASN A 110 2.23 -3.95 5.94
CA ASN A 110 0.86 -3.88 5.46
C ASN A 110 -0.02 -2.93 6.30
N CYS A 111 0.22 -2.78 7.61
CA CYS A 111 -0.51 -1.80 8.42
C CYS A 111 -0.25 -0.36 7.96
N ALA A 112 1.02 0.00 7.74
CA ALA A 112 1.40 1.31 7.21
C ALA A 112 0.82 1.55 5.80
N TYR A 113 0.85 0.52 4.95
CA TYR A 113 0.20 0.54 3.65
C TYR A 113 -1.31 0.82 3.76
N LEU A 114 -2.03 0.08 4.62
CA LEU A 114 -3.46 0.24 4.79
C LEU A 114 -3.85 1.59 5.38
N GLU A 115 -3.03 2.17 6.26
CA GLU A 115 -3.25 3.51 6.80
C GLU A 115 -3.24 4.59 5.71
N MET A 116 -2.44 4.42 4.65
CA MET A 116 -2.41 5.35 3.53
C MET A 116 -3.57 5.14 2.54
N VAL A 117 -4.00 3.89 2.34
CA VAL A 117 -5.00 3.53 1.33
C VAL A 117 -6.45 3.67 1.84
N ALA A 118 -6.66 3.57 3.16
CA ALA A 118 -7.97 3.67 3.79
C ALA A 118 -8.51 5.09 3.90
#